data_AF-A0A2W1TZX1-F1
#
_entry.id   AF-A0A2W1TZX1-F1
#
_cell.length_a   1.000
_cell.length_b   1.000
_cell.length_c   1.000
_cell.angle_alpha   90.00
_cell.angle_beta   90.00
_cell.angle_gamma   90.00
#
_symmetry.space_group_name_H-M   'P 1'
#
loop_
_entity.id
_entity.type
_entity.pdbx_description
1 polymer ?
#
loop_
_entity_poly.entity_id
_entity_poly.type
_entity_poly.pdbx_seq_one_letter_code
_entity_poly.pdbx_strand_id
1 'polypeptide(L)'
;MVVWPAAIAGWASGTHLSVAALPGAVASGFAQWVGSGRTSSSPLAGAVSYWTVFHIVKAIVAVALLVVLVPVGQRVWTAFARARSRRRCFGLFLVGVLGAPIAPVVLLVVMANVQGAVAPLSSVLTFLPMDGASVLQVRSELASGTMTPPLAALIEDFRRYHAALVVTAVAAIVVVVAGTAAIWVQRARTPKADRRLRRVLAGGGILLPGMLLFLGIVLLANLSTVADTAPALAAFFDGSGM
;
A
#
# COMPACT_ATOMS: atom_id res chain seq x y z
N MET A 1 2.35 -19.59 6.57
CA MET A 1 3.20 -18.88 5.60
C MET A 1 2.62 -19.10 4.20
N VAL A 2 2.22 -18.03 3.50
CA VAL A 2 1.85 -18.14 2.08
C VAL A 2 3.16 -18.04 1.28
N VAL A 3 3.71 -19.19 0.88
CA VAL A 3 5.02 -19.34 0.22
C VAL A 3 5.00 -18.85 -1.25
N TRP A 4 3.82 -18.56 -1.79
CA TRP A 4 3.60 -18.35 -3.21
C TRP A 4 4.21 -17.07 -3.80
N PRO A 5 4.09 -15.87 -3.19
CA PRO A 5 4.66 -14.66 -3.81
C PRO A 5 6.18 -14.69 -3.93
N ALA A 6 6.87 -15.24 -2.93
CA ALA A 6 8.34 -15.36 -2.95
C ALA A 6 8.81 -16.41 -3.97
N ALA A 7 8.11 -17.56 -4.06
CA ALA A 7 8.42 -18.59 -5.04
C ALA A 7 8.19 -18.11 -6.48
N ILE A 8 7.07 -17.42 -6.75
CA ILE A 8 6.77 -16.83 -8.06
C ILE A 8 7.79 -15.75 -8.40
N ALA A 9 8.15 -14.89 -7.45
CA ALA A 9 9.16 -13.86 -7.66
C ALA A 9 10.53 -14.44 -8.02
N GLY A 10 10.98 -15.47 -7.31
CA GLY A 10 12.24 -16.17 -7.63
C GLY A 10 12.22 -16.78 -9.04
N TRP A 11 11.15 -17.51 -9.37
CA TRP A 11 11.01 -18.12 -10.70
C TRP A 11 10.92 -17.08 -11.84
N ALA A 12 10.04 -16.09 -11.71
CA ALA A 12 9.75 -15.13 -12.78
C ALA A 12 10.84 -14.07 -12.99
N SER A 13 11.59 -13.71 -11.94
CA SER A 13 12.72 -12.78 -12.07
C SER A 13 13.95 -13.42 -12.68
N GLY A 14 13.98 -14.76 -12.80
CA GLY A 14 15.16 -15.51 -13.23
C GLY A 14 16.33 -15.41 -12.25
N THR A 15 16.09 -14.94 -11.01
CA THR A 15 17.11 -14.80 -9.98
C THR A 15 17.03 -15.94 -8.98
N HIS A 16 18.17 -16.42 -8.50
CA HIS A 16 18.24 -17.35 -7.36
C HIS A 16 18.05 -16.64 -6.01
N LEU A 17 17.51 -15.41 -6.00
CA LEU A 17 17.31 -14.63 -4.79
C LEU A 17 16.10 -15.14 -4.01
N SER A 18 16.17 -14.94 -2.69
CA SER A 18 15.08 -15.16 -1.76
C SER A 18 14.92 -13.93 -0.87
N VAL A 19 13.80 -13.79 -0.18
CA VAL A 19 13.58 -12.68 0.78
C VAL A 19 14.73 -12.59 1.80
N ALA A 20 15.26 -13.73 2.26
CA ALA A 20 16.35 -13.77 3.22
C ALA A 20 17.70 -13.27 2.65
N ALA A 21 17.89 -13.35 1.33
CA ALA A 21 19.11 -12.90 0.66
C ALA A 21 19.07 -11.42 0.24
N LEU A 22 17.89 -10.76 0.29
CA LEU A 22 17.73 -9.39 -0.16
C LEU A 22 18.58 -8.37 0.61
N PRO A 23 18.70 -8.40 1.95
CA PRO A 23 19.53 -7.42 2.67
C PRO A 23 20.99 -7.42 2.19
N GLY A 24 21.59 -8.61 2.03
CA GLY A 24 22.96 -8.73 1.53
C GLY A 24 23.10 -8.25 0.09
N ALA A 25 22.20 -8.68 -0.81
CA ALA A 25 22.23 -8.29 -2.22
C ALA A 25 22.03 -6.78 -2.41
N VAL A 26 21.12 -6.17 -1.64
CA VAL A 26 20.85 -4.73 -1.67
C VAL A 26 22.04 -3.96 -1.11
N ALA A 27 22.60 -4.36 0.03
CA ALA A 27 23.77 -3.69 0.62
C ALA A 27 24.96 -3.69 -0.36
N SER A 28 25.31 -4.84 -0.94
CA SER A 28 26.42 -4.95 -1.88
C SER A 28 26.15 -4.20 -3.18
N GLY A 29 24.93 -4.32 -3.74
CA GLY A 29 24.56 -3.68 -4.99
C GLY A 29 24.49 -2.16 -4.85
N PHE A 30 23.96 -1.67 -3.74
CA PHE A 30 23.87 -0.25 -3.43
C PHE A 30 25.26 0.38 -3.28
N ALA A 31 26.18 -0.26 -2.54
CA ALA A 31 27.55 0.23 -2.40
C ALA A 31 28.28 0.31 -3.75
N GLN A 32 28.16 -0.72 -4.59
CA GLN A 32 28.75 -0.72 -5.93
C GLN A 32 28.14 0.36 -6.84
N TRP A 33 26.82 0.55 -6.76
CA TRP A 33 26.13 1.53 -7.58
C TRP A 33 26.50 2.96 -7.20
N VAL A 34 26.38 3.32 -5.92
CA VAL A 34 26.72 4.65 -5.40
C VAL A 34 28.20 4.96 -5.68
N GLY A 35 29.11 4.01 -5.39
CA GLY A 35 30.54 4.17 -5.65
C GLY A 35 30.90 4.31 -7.14
N SER A 36 30.05 3.82 -8.04
CA SER A 36 30.27 3.97 -9.48
C SER A 36 29.95 5.37 -10.03
N GLY A 37 29.17 6.17 -9.29
CA GLY A 37 28.72 7.50 -9.72
C GLY A 37 27.84 7.52 -10.98
N ARG A 38 27.38 6.36 -11.47
CA ARG A 38 26.56 6.24 -12.68
C ARG A 38 25.07 6.29 -12.39
N THR A 39 24.29 6.83 -13.32
CA THR A 39 22.82 6.85 -13.20
C THR A 39 22.20 5.45 -13.12
N SER A 40 22.78 4.48 -13.83
CA SER A 40 22.21 3.13 -13.92
C SER A 40 22.43 2.32 -12.63
N SER A 41 21.34 1.89 -12.00
CA SER A 41 21.31 1.00 -10.84
C SER A 41 21.45 -0.49 -11.20
N SER A 42 22.14 -0.81 -12.31
CA SER A 42 22.37 -2.20 -12.75
C SER A 42 22.88 -3.16 -11.66
N PRO A 43 23.76 -2.75 -10.72
CA PRO A 43 24.16 -3.61 -9.60
C PRO A 43 23.00 -4.07 -8.70
N LEU A 44 21.87 -3.38 -8.69
CA LEU A 44 20.65 -3.71 -7.94
C LEU A 44 19.60 -4.42 -8.79
N ALA A 45 19.82 -4.63 -10.10
CA ALA A 45 18.79 -5.07 -11.04
C ALA A 45 18.11 -6.40 -10.63
N GLY A 46 18.87 -7.36 -10.09
CA GLY A 46 18.31 -8.62 -9.60
C GLY A 46 17.38 -8.45 -8.41
N ALA A 47 17.80 -7.66 -7.41
CA ALA A 47 17.00 -7.38 -6.21
C ALA A 47 15.75 -6.57 -6.56
N VAL A 48 15.89 -5.54 -7.40
CA VAL A 48 14.79 -4.73 -7.92
C VAL A 48 13.78 -5.61 -8.66
N SER A 49 14.22 -6.42 -9.63
CA SER A 49 13.33 -7.29 -10.41
C SER A 49 12.57 -8.29 -9.54
N TYR A 50 13.27 -8.99 -8.64
CA TYR A 50 12.65 -9.91 -7.68
C TYR A 50 11.57 -9.19 -6.85
N TRP A 51 11.91 -8.02 -6.31
CA TRP A 51 11.04 -7.28 -5.40
C TRP A 51 9.83 -6.66 -6.12
N THR A 52 9.99 -6.18 -7.35
CA THR A 52 8.90 -5.74 -8.21
C THR A 52 7.87 -6.85 -8.41
N VAL A 53 8.31 -8.04 -8.83
CA VAL A 53 7.39 -9.18 -9.05
C VAL A 53 6.69 -9.57 -7.76
N PHE A 54 7.42 -9.61 -6.65
CA PHE A 54 6.84 -9.91 -5.34
C PHE A 54 5.68 -8.96 -4.98
N HIS A 55 5.85 -7.66 -5.22
CA HIS A 55 4.81 -6.66 -4.99
C HIS A 55 3.63 -6.79 -5.97
N ILE A 56 3.89 -7.02 -7.26
CA ILE A 56 2.84 -7.23 -8.28
C ILE A 56 1.93 -8.39 -7.88
N VAL A 57 2.50 -9.53 -7.52
CA VAL A 57 1.71 -10.72 -7.12
C VAL A 57 0.83 -10.42 -5.92
N LYS A 58 1.38 -9.75 -4.90
CA LYS A 58 0.62 -9.35 -3.70
C LYS A 58 -0.50 -8.37 -4.04
N ALA A 59 -0.25 -7.40 -4.92
CA ALA A 59 -1.27 -6.45 -5.37
C ALA A 59 -2.43 -7.17 -6.09
N ILE A 60 -2.13 -8.10 -7.01
CA ILE A 60 -3.15 -8.88 -7.73
C ILE A 60 -4.01 -9.70 -6.76
N VAL A 61 -3.37 -10.43 -5.85
CA VAL A 61 -4.08 -11.25 -4.85
C VAL A 61 -4.95 -10.39 -3.93
N ALA A 62 -4.43 -9.25 -3.47
CA ALA A 62 -5.17 -8.34 -2.61
C ALA A 62 -6.37 -7.69 -3.34
N VAL A 63 -6.22 -7.30 -4.61
CA VAL A 63 -7.33 -6.80 -5.43
C VAL A 63 -8.41 -7.86 -5.60
N ALA A 64 -8.03 -9.10 -5.95
CA ALA A 64 -8.99 -10.20 -6.09
C ALA A 64 -9.74 -10.46 -4.78
N LEU A 65 -9.04 -10.44 -3.65
CA LEU A 65 -9.66 -10.58 -2.33
C LEU A 65 -10.62 -9.41 -2.02
N LEU A 66 -10.25 -8.18 -2.35
CA LEU A 66 -11.10 -7.01 -2.13
C LEU A 66 -12.40 -7.08 -2.96
N VAL A 67 -12.30 -7.51 -4.22
CA VAL A 67 -13.45 -7.74 -5.11
C VAL A 67 -14.43 -8.77 -4.54
N VAL A 68 -13.94 -9.77 -3.79
CA VAL A 68 -14.79 -10.77 -3.12
C VAL A 68 -15.36 -10.24 -1.80
N LEU A 69 -14.55 -9.53 -1.00
CA LEU A 69 -14.96 -9.07 0.33
C LEU A 69 -16.11 -8.07 0.29
N VAL A 70 -16.12 -7.15 -0.68
CA VAL A 70 -17.19 -6.14 -0.81
C VAL A 70 -18.58 -6.78 -0.95
N PRO A 71 -18.86 -7.66 -1.92
CA PRO A 71 -20.16 -8.29 -2.07
C PRO A 71 -20.46 -9.30 -0.96
N VAL A 72 -19.46 -9.97 -0.38
CA VAL A 72 -19.66 -10.81 0.82
C VAL A 72 -20.15 -9.98 2.00
N GLY A 73 -19.51 -8.86 2.28
CA GLY A 73 -19.95 -7.93 3.34
C GLY A 73 -21.36 -7.43 3.11
N GLN A 74 -21.70 -7.01 1.88
CA GLN A 74 -23.06 -6.61 1.52
C GLN A 74 -24.08 -7.72 1.79
N ARG A 75 -23.77 -8.97 1.42
CA ARG A 75 -24.64 -10.13 1.67
C ARG A 75 -24.80 -10.42 3.16
N VAL A 76 -23.74 -10.35 3.97
CA VAL A 76 -23.80 -10.54 5.42
C VAL A 76 -24.72 -9.51 6.07
N TRP A 77 -24.52 -8.22 5.75
CA TRP A 77 -25.34 -7.13 6.30
C TRP A 77 -26.80 -7.20 5.82
N THR A 78 -27.04 -7.59 4.58
CA THR A 78 -28.39 -7.83 4.05
C THR A 78 -29.07 -9.02 4.74
N ALA A 79 -28.33 -10.12 4.95
CA ALA A 79 -28.84 -11.29 5.66
C ALA A 79 -29.15 -10.96 7.12
N PHE A 80 -28.30 -10.17 7.79
CA PHE A 80 -28.54 -9.66 9.13
C PHE A 80 -29.84 -8.82 9.19
N ALA A 81 -30.02 -7.93 8.22
CA ALA A 81 -31.22 -7.09 8.12
C ALA A 81 -32.51 -7.90 7.95
N ARG A 82 -32.44 -9.06 7.30
CA ARG A 82 -33.59 -9.94 7.02
C ARG A 82 -33.79 -11.07 8.03
N ALA A 83 -32.85 -11.27 8.96
CA ALA A 83 -32.90 -12.39 9.90
C ALA A 83 -34.08 -12.27 10.89
N ARG A 84 -34.93 -13.31 10.92
CA ARG A 84 -36.09 -13.40 11.85
C ARG A 84 -35.73 -14.00 13.21
N SER A 85 -34.81 -14.96 13.26
CA SER A 85 -34.39 -15.60 14.52
C SER A 85 -33.29 -14.79 15.23
N ARG A 86 -33.39 -14.65 16.57
CA ARG A 86 -32.41 -13.92 17.40
C ARG A 86 -30.99 -14.51 17.29
N ARG A 87 -30.84 -15.84 17.34
CA ARG A 87 -29.53 -16.52 17.25
C ARG A 87 -28.81 -16.22 15.93
N ARG A 88 -29.49 -16.40 14.80
CA ARG A 88 -28.93 -16.06 13.46
C ARG A 88 -28.60 -14.57 13.33
N CYS A 89 -29.46 -13.70 13.88
CA CYS A 89 -29.23 -12.26 13.89
C CYS A 89 -27.93 -11.89 14.63
N PHE A 90 -27.72 -12.46 15.82
CA PHE A 90 -26.51 -12.25 16.60
C PHE A 90 -25.26 -12.77 15.90
N GLY A 91 -25.31 -14.00 15.35
CA GLY A 91 -24.19 -14.57 14.60
C GLY A 91 -23.80 -13.74 13.38
N LEU A 92 -24.78 -13.30 12.58
CA LEU A 92 -24.51 -12.45 11.41
C LEU A 92 -23.99 -11.06 11.79
N PHE A 93 -24.45 -10.50 12.91
CA PHE A 93 -23.91 -9.24 13.44
C PHE A 93 -22.43 -9.38 13.81
N LEU A 94 -22.08 -10.43 14.57
CA LEU A 94 -20.68 -10.69 14.93
C LEU A 94 -19.80 -10.88 13.70
N VAL A 95 -20.23 -11.69 12.73
CA VAL A 95 -19.49 -11.88 11.46
C VAL A 95 -19.34 -10.55 10.72
N GLY A 96 -20.38 -9.72 10.66
CA GLY A 96 -20.34 -8.41 10.03
C GLY A 96 -19.36 -7.46 10.72
N VAL A 97 -19.40 -7.36 12.05
CA VAL A 97 -18.53 -6.48 12.83
C VAL A 97 -17.08 -6.92 12.79
N LEU A 98 -16.81 -8.21 13.04
CA LEU A 98 -15.45 -8.75 13.02
C LEU A 98 -14.84 -8.76 11.60
N GLY A 99 -15.67 -8.93 10.57
CA GLY A 99 -15.24 -8.90 9.18
C GLY A 99 -15.09 -7.50 8.58
N ALA A 100 -15.75 -6.49 9.13
CA ALA A 100 -15.75 -5.13 8.56
C ALA A 100 -14.35 -4.51 8.39
N PRO A 101 -13.38 -4.67 9.32
CA PRO A 101 -12.03 -4.12 9.17
C PRO A 101 -11.20 -4.79 8.07
N ILE A 102 -11.57 -6.00 7.63
CA ILE A 102 -10.75 -6.78 6.68
C ILE A 102 -10.65 -6.07 5.33
N ALA A 103 -11.74 -5.53 4.79
CA ALA A 103 -11.71 -4.87 3.48
C ALA A 103 -10.83 -3.60 3.47
N PRO A 104 -10.93 -2.69 4.46
CA PRO A 104 -9.98 -1.59 4.62
C PRO A 104 -8.52 -2.04 4.72
N VAL A 105 -8.22 -3.06 5.52
CA VAL A 105 -6.85 -3.59 5.64
C VAL A 105 -6.34 -4.11 4.29
N VAL A 106 -7.17 -4.87 3.57
CA VAL A 106 -6.81 -5.39 2.23
C VAL A 106 -6.61 -4.24 1.24
N LEU A 107 -7.39 -3.16 1.32
CA LEU A 107 -7.16 -1.96 0.50
C LEU A 107 -5.78 -1.33 0.80
N LEU A 108 -5.36 -1.23 2.06
CA LEU A 108 -4.02 -0.75 2.40
C LEU A 108 -2.93 -1.67 1.86
N VAL A 109 -3.16 -2.98 1.88
CA VAL A 109 -2.26 -3.94 1.23
C VAL A 109 -2.17 -3.66 -0.27
N VAL A 110 -3.27 -3.40 -0.97
CA VAL A 110 -3.23 -3.02 -2.39
C VAL A 110 -2.37 -1.77 -2.58
N MET A 111 -2.66 -0.70 -1.84
CA MET A 111 -1.95 0.58 -1.97
C MET A 111 -0.44 0.44 -1.75
N ALA A 112 -0.03 -0.23 -0.66
CA ALA A 112 1.39 -0.44 -0.34
C ALA A 112 2.11 -1.29 -1.41
N ASN A 113 1.45 -2.31 -1.97
CA ASN A 113 2.07 -3.16 -2.98
C ASN A 113 2.08 -2.52 -4.38
N VAL A 114 1.12 -1.66 -4.72
CA VAL A 114 1.21 -0.83 -5.94
C VAL A 114 2.37 0.15 -5.84
N GLN A 115 2.50 0.83 -4.70
CA GLN A 115 3.63 1.71 -4.42
C GLN A 115 4.98 0.99 -4.57
N GLY A 116 5.13 -0.19 -3.96
CA GLY A 116 6.36 -0.97 -4.07
C GLY A 116 6.67 -1.49 -5.48
N ALA A 117 5.66 -1.74 -6.31
CA ALA A 117 5.84 -2.18 -7.69
C ALA A 117 6.21 -1.03 -8.65
N VAL A 118 5.66 0.18 -8.42
CA VAL A 118 5.86 1.35 -9.30
C VAL A 118 7.23 1.98 -9.14
N ALA A 119 7.79 1.99 -7.93
CA ALA A 119 9.09 2.56 -7.61
C ALA A 119 9.94 1.53 -6.86
N PRO A 120 10.44 0.52 -7.58
CA PRO A 120 11.03 -0.65 -6.97
C PRO A 120 12.45 -0.41 -6.44
N LEU A 121 13.14 0.64 -6.90
CA LEU A 121 14.44 1.01 -6.36
C LEU A 121 14.27 1.52 -4.93
N SER A 122 13.42 2.52 -4.68
CA SER A 122 13.10 3.00 -3.34
C SER A 122 12.45 1.92 -2.48
N SER A 123 11.58 1.08 -3.05
CA SER A 123 10.95 0.00 -2.31
C SER A 123 11.96 -1.02 -1.78
N VAL A 124 12.96 -1.40 -2.59
CA VAL A 124 13.95 -2.41 -2.18
C VAL A 124 14.94 -1.87 -1.14
N LEU A 125 15.06 -0.54 -0.99
CA LEU A 125 15.86 0.08 0.08
C LEU A 125 15.34 -0.19 1.49
N THR A 126 14.11 -0.72 1.65
CA THR A 126 13.65 -1.21 2.96
C THR A 126 14.55 -2.31 3.55
N PHE A 127 15.38 -2.94 2.72
CA PHE A 127 16.35 -3.96 3.14
C PHE A 127 17.76 -3.40 3.33
N LEU A 128 18.00 -2.13 3.00
CA LEU A 128 19.33 -1.53 3.08
C LEU A 128 19.70 -1.29 4.56
N PRO A 129 20.85 -1.81 5.02
CA PRO A 129 21.40 -1.43 6.32
C PRO A 129 21.76 0.06 6.34
N MET A 130 21.29 0.80 7.35
CA MET A 130 21.45 2.26 7.42
C MET A 130 22.81 2.74 7.94
N ASP A 131 23.71 1.82 8.28
CA ASP A 131 25.04 2.05 8.87
C ASP A 131 26.21 1.90 7.87
N GLY A 132 25.92 1.60 6.59
CA GLY A 132 26.94 1.40 5.57
C GLY A 132 27.62 2.69 5.07
N ALA A 133 28.88 2.60 4.64
CA ALA A 133 29.65 3.73 4.09
C ALA A 133 28.96 4.44 2.91
N SER A 134 28.28 3.68 2.04
CA SER A 134 27.50 4.25 0.93
C SER A 134 26.26 5.03 1.40
N VAL A 135 25.67 4.67 2.55
CA VAL A 135 24.58 5.45 3.16
C VAL A 135 25.13 6.76 3.70
N LEU A 136 26.27 6.73 4.39
CA LEU A 136 26.95 7.95 4.86
C LEU A 136 27.32 8.88 3.70
N GLN A 137 27.77 8.32 2.57
CA GLN A 137 28.03 9.09 1.36
C GLN A 137 26.75 9.78 0.86
N VAL A 138 25.65 9.06 0.71
CA VAL A 138 24.38 9.65 0.25
C VAL A 138 23.86 10.72 1.22
N ARG A 139 23.97 10.50 2.53
CA ARG A 139 23.64 11.53 3.54
C ARG A 139 24.50 12.78 3.37
N SER A 140 25.80 12.62 3.16
CA SER A 140 26.71 13.74 2.91
C SER A 140 26.34 14.50 1.63
N GLU A 141 26.03 13.79 0.55
CA GLU A 141 25.61 14.40 -0.73
C GLU A 141 24.29 15.18 -0.60
N LEU A 142 23.33 14.64 0.16
CA LEU A 142 22.08 15.33 0.49
C LEU A 142 22.33 16.60 1.33
N ALA A 143 23.18 16.51 2.35
CA ALA A 143 23.50 17.64 3.23
C ALA A 143 24.28 18.75 2.51
N SER A 144 25.18 18.40 1.58
CA SER A 144 25.94 19.37 0.79
C SER A 144 25.18 19.89 -0.43
N GLY A 145 24.02 19.32 -0.75
CA GLY A 145 23.26 19.61 -1.98
C GLY A 145 23.97 19.13 -3.26
N THR A 146 24.95 18.24 -3.15
CA THR A 146 25.71 17.72 -4.30
C THR A 146 24.85 16.70 -5.07
N MET A 147 24.37 17.07 -6.25
CA MET A 147 23.57 16.18 -7.09
C MET A 147 24.42 15.25 -7.94
N THR A 148 24.74 14.07 -7.38
CA THR A 148 25.33 12.98 -8.14
C THR A 148 24.27 12.22 -8.95
N PRO A 149 24.66 11.52 -10.04
CA PRO A 149 23.70 10.73 -10.82
C PRO A 149 22.95 9.65 -10.02
N PRO A 150 23.58 8.89 -9.09
CA PRO A 150 22.85 7.99 -8.19
C PRO A 150 21.84 8.71 -7.30
N LEU A 151 22.22 9.85 -6.71
CA LEU A 151 21.32 10.61 -5.84
C LEU A 151 20.12 11.18 -6.60
N ALA A 152 20.33 11.71 -7.81
CA ALA A 152 19.23 12.17 -8.66
C ALA A 152 18.25 11.03 -9.00
N ALA A 153 18.76 9.83 -9.27
CA ALA A 153 17.93 8.65 -9.50
C ALA A 153 17.17 8.20 -8.24
N LEU A 154 17.80 8.28 -7.05
CA LEU A 154 17.13 8.01 -5.77
C LEU A 154 15.99 9.00 -5.51
N ILE A 155 16.23 10.30 -5.69
CA ILE A 155 15.20 11.33 -5.50
C ILE A 155 14.03 11.09 -6.46
N GLU A 156 14.31 10.83 -7.73
CA GLU A 156 13.24 10.62 -8.71
C GLU A 156 12.42 9.35 -8.43
N ASP A 157 13.06 8.23 -8.06
CA ASP A 157 12.33 7.00 -7.72
C ASP A 157 11.55 7.16 -6.40
N PHE A 158 12.12 7.85 -5.40
CA PHE A 158 11.44 8.11 -4.12
C PHE A 158 10.22 9.01 -4.32
N ARG A 159 10.32 10.02 -5.18
CA ARG A 159 9.18 10.85 -5.59
C ARG A 159 8.07 10.00 -6.23
N ARG A 160 8.43 9.06 -7.12
CA ARG A 160 7.47 8.12 -7.74
C ARG A 160 6.84 7.17 -6.73
N TYR A 161 7.62 6.70 -5.75
CA TYR A 161 7.16 5.85 -4.66
C TYR A 161 6.02 6.51 -3.89
N HIS A 162 6.19 7.76 -3.48
CA HIS A 162 5.14 8.50 -2.77
C HIS A 162 4.00 8.96 -3.69
N ALA A 163 4.29 9.32 -4.94
CA ALA A 163 3.26 9.68 -5.93
C ALA A 163 2.31 8.52 -6.25
N ALA A 164 2.80 7.28 -6.29
CA ALA A 164 1.97 6.09 -6.47
C ALA A 164 0.96 5.94 -5.31
N LEU A 165 1.37 6.24 -4.08
CA LEU A 165 0.49 6.21 -2.92
C LEU A 165 -0.54 7.36 -2.94
N VAL A 166 -0.14 8.56 -3.39
CA VAL A 166 -1.06 9.68 -3.66
C VAL A 166 -2.16 9.26 -4.65
N VAL A 167 -1.78 8.73 -5.81
CA VAL A 167 -2.74 8.33 -6.87
C VAL A 167 -3.69 7.25 -6.38
N THR A 168 -3.18 6.22 -5.71
CA THR A 168 -4.01 5.13 -5.18
C THR A 168 -4.90 5.58 -4.02
N ALA A 169 -4.44 6.51 -3.16
CA ALA A 169 -5.26 7.11 -2.12
C ALA A 169 -6.41 7.96 -2.71
N VAL A 170 -6.15 8.75 -3.75
CA VAL A 170 -7.20 9.51 -4.46
C VAL A 170 -8.23 8.55 -5.06
N ALA A 171 -7.80 7.47 -5.73
CA ALA A 171 -8.72 6.47 -6.26
C ALA A 171 -9.57 5.81 -5.16
N ALA A 172 -8.95 5.46 -4.02
CA ALA A 172 -9.64 4.91 -2.86
C ALA A 172 -10.67 5.90 -2.28
N ILE A 173 -10.32 7.18 -2.16
CA ILE A 173 -11.23 8.25 -1.72
C ILE A 173 -12.45 8.34 -2.65
N VAL A 174 -12.24 8.35 -3.97
CA VAL A 174 -13.33 8.37 -4.95
C VAL A 174 -14.26 7.17 -4.77
N VAL A 175 -13.71 5.97 -4.57
CA VAL A 175 -14.50 4.75 -4.32
C VAL A 175 -15.28 4.85 -3.01
N VAL A 176 -14.68 5.35 -1.93
CA VAL A 176 -15.35 5.53 -0.63
C VAL A 176 -16.48 6.57 -0.72
N VAL A 177 -16.26 7.68 -1.42
CA VAL A 177 -17.29 8.72 -1.66
C VAL A 177 -18.43 8.15 -2.50
N ALA A 178 -18.13 7.49 -3.61
CA ALA A 178 -19.13 6.87 -4.48
C ALA A 178 -19.92 5.77 -3.74
N GLY A 179 -19.23 4.93 -2.96
CA GLY A 179 -19.85 3.90 -2.14
C GLY A 179 -20.75 4.49 -1.05
N THR A 180 -20.32 5.58 -0.40
CA THR A 180 -21.15 6.32 0.56
C THR A 180 -22.41 6.85 -0.10
N ALA A 181 -22.29 7.52 -1.25
CA ALA A 181 -23.42 8.02 -2.02
C ALA A 181 -24.37 6.88 -2.42
N ALA A 182 -23.84 5.76 -2.90
CA ALA A 182 -24.62 4.57 -3.27
C ALA A 182 -25.40 4.00 -2.08
N ILE A 183 -24.80 3.94 -0.89
CA ILE A 183 -25.47 3.49 0.34
C ILE A 183 -26.63 4.44 0.71
N TRP A 184 -26.43 5.76 0.60
CA TRP A 184 -27.50 6.74 0.87
C TRP A 184 -28.63 6.66 -0.16
N VAL A 185 -28.32 6.49 -1.44
CA VAL A 185 -29.30 6.28 -2.52
C VAL A 185 -30.08 4.98 -2.27
N GLN A 186 -29.38 3.89 -1.92
CA GLN A 186 -30.01 2.62 -1.61
C GLN A 186 -30.95 2.74 -0.39
N ARG A 187 -30.54 3.49 0.64
CA ARG A 187 -31.38 3.78 1.81
C ARG A 187 -32.61 4.58 1.43
N ALA A 188 -32.49 5.58 0.56
CA ALA A 188 -33.62 6.39 0.10
C ALA A 188 -34.65 5.53 -0.67
N ARG A 189 -34.17 4.61 -1.52
CA ARG A 189 -35.00 3.69 -2.30
C ARG A 189 -35.61 2.53 -1.49
N THR A 190 -35.05 2.22 -0.31
CA THR A 190 -35.55 1.13 0.54
C THR A 190 -36.89 1.50 1.19
N PRO A 191 -37.95 0.68 1.06
CA PRO A 191 -39.27 0.96 1.66
C PRO A 191 -39.20 1.26 3.17
N LYS A 192 -40.05 2.18 3.64
CA LYS A 192 -40.10 2.56 5.07
C LYS A 192 -40.44 1.38 6.00
N ALA A 193 -41.11 0.35 5.48
CA ALA A 193 -41.41 -0.89 6.19
C ALA A 193 -40.14 -1.67 6.59
N ASP A 194 -39.07 -1.58 5.80
CA ASP A 194 -37.81 -2.31 6.02
C ASP A 194 -36.88 -1.57 6.99
N ARG A 195 -37.38 -1.28 8.20
CA ARG A 195 -36.70 -0.46 9.21
C ARG A 195 -35.28 -0.94 9.53
N ARG A 196 -35.05 -2.26 9.65
CA ARG A 196 -33.71 -2.81 10.00
C ARG A 196 -32.70 -2.59 8.86
N LEU A 197 -33.08 -2.85 7.62
CA LEU A 197 -32.22 -2.61 6.46
C LEU A 197 -31.87 -1.11 6.34
N ARG A 198 -32.84 -0.22 6.54
CA ARG A 198 -32.60 1.23 6.55
C ARG A 198 -31.62 1.66 7.65
N ARG A 199 -31.63 1.01 8.83
CA ARG A 199 -30.66 1.27 9.91
C ARG A 199 -29.27 0.77 9.58
N VAL A 200 -29.15 -0.42 8.98
CA VAL A 200 -27.87 -0.98 8.51
C VAL A 200 -27.24 -0.05 7.47
N LEU A 201 -28.02 0.38 6.47
CA LEU A 201 -27.56 1.33 5.46
C LEU A 201 -27.18 2.68 6.07
N ALA A 202 -27.95 3.19 7.04
CA ALA A 202 -27.59 4.42 7.75
C ALA A 202 -26.27 4.28 8.51
N GLY A 203 -26.08 3.18 9.24
CA GLY A 203 -24.83 2.89 9.96
C GLY A 203 -23.64 2.81 9.01
N GLY A 204 -23.78 2.09 7.88
CA GLY A 204 -22.75 2.04 6.84
C GLY A 204 -22.45 3.42 6.24
N GLY A 205 -23.49 4.21 5.93
CA GLY A 205 -23.34 5.56 5.38
C GLY A 205 -22.74 6.59 6.34
N ILE A 206 -22.74 6.30 7.65
CA ILE A 206 -22.07 7.11 8.69
C ILE A 206 -20.63 6.63 8.92
N LEU A 207 -20.42 5.31 8.98
CA LEU A 207 -19.12 4.72 9.32
C LEU A 207 -18.13 4.76 8.15
N LEU A 208 -18.59 4.51 6.91
CA LEU A 208 -17.73 4.43 5.73
C LEU A 208 -16.97 5.75 5.46
N PRO A 209 -17.59 6.95 5.56
CA PRO A 209 -16.87 8.21 5.46
C PRO A 209 -15.75 8.40 6.49
N GLY A 210 -15.77 7.68 7.61
CA GLY A 210 -14.68 7.71 8.59
C GLY A 210 -13.33 7.32 7.98
N MET A 211 -13.33 6.48 6.93
CA MET A 211 -12.11 6.14 6.19
C MET A 211 -11.49 7.33 5.45
N LEU A 212 -12.29 8.36 5.09
CA LEU A 212 -11.80 9.53 4.37
C LEU A 212 -10.82 10.34 5.20
N LEU A 213 -10.99 10.38 6.53
CA LEU A 213 -10.05 11.06 7.40
C LEU A 213 -8.67 10.38 7.34
N PHE A 214 -8.64 9.05 7.49
CA PHE A 214 -7.41 8.28 7.41
C PHE A 214 -6.75 8.40 6.03
N LEU A 215 -7.51 8.21 4.95
CA LEU A 215 -7.00 8.33 3.59
C LEU A 215 -6.53 9.76 3.27
N GLY A 216 -7.20 10.77 3.82
CA GLY A 216 -6.80 12.18 3.70
C GLY A 216 -5.46 12.46 4.37
N ILE A 217 -5.21 11.91 5.57
CA ILE A 217 -3.91 12.01 6.24
C ILE A 217 -2.81 11.36 5.41
N VAL A 218 -3.05 10.13 4.93
CA VAL A 218 -2.09 9.42 4.07
C VAL A 218 -1.82 10.22 2.80
N LEU A 219 -2.86 10.74 2.14
CA LEU A 219 -2.75 11.55 0.93
C LEU A 219 -1.88 12.79 1.18
N LEU A 220 -2.17 13.56 2.23
CA LEU A 220 -1.47 14.81 2.52
C LEU A 220 0.00 14.57 2.87
N ALA A 221 0.30 13.56 3.70
CA ALA A 221 1.67 13.21 4.07
C ALA A 221 2.52 12.77 2.85
N ASN A 222 1.90 12.06 1.90
CA ASN A 222 2.60 11.64 0.70
C ASN A 222 2.70 12.78 -0.32
N LEU A 223 1.72 13.68 -0.38
CA LEU A 223 1.77 14.85 -1.25
C LEU A 223 2.88 15.82 -0.82
N SER A 224 3.06 16.03 0.50
CA SER A 224 4.19 16.83 1.00
C SER A 224 5.54 16.17 0.67
N THR A 225 5.63 14.85 0.76
CA THR A 225 6.84 14.11 0.35
C THR A 225 7.13 14.22 -1.15
N VAL A 226 6.09 14.24 -1.99
CA VAL A 226 6.24 14.46 -3.45
C VAL A 226 6.68 15.89 -3.77
N ALA A 227 6.17 16.88 -3.02
CA ALA A 227 6.56 18.27 -3.19
C ALA A 227 8.01 18.52 -2.73
N ASP A 228 8.40 17.97 -1.58
CA ASP A 228 9.68 18.19 -0.92
C ASP A 228 10.47 16.87 -0.77
N THR A 229 10.79 16.25 -1.91
CA THR A 229 11.34 14.88 -1.93
C THR A 229 12.75 14.78 -1.34
N ALA A 230 13.66 15.71 -1.62
CA ALA A 230 15.04 15.61 -1.13
C ALA A 230 15.14 15.68 0.41
N PRO A 231 14.44 16.62 1.11
CA PRO A 231 14.36 16.60 2.57
C PRO A 231 13.73 15.32 3.13
N ALA A 232 12.67 14.81 2.51
CA ALA A 232 12.04 13.56 2.95
C ALA A 232 12.96 12.34 2.76
N LEU A 233 13.73 12.30 1.68
CA LEU A 233 14.75 11.27 1.44
C LEU A 233 15.88 11.35 2.48
N ALA A 234 16.30 12.56 2.87
CA ALA A 234 17.26 12.74 3.96
C ALA A 234 16.73 12.18 5.29
N ALA A 235 15.48 12.50 5.65
CA ALA A 235 14.83 11.95 6.84
C ALA A 235 14.72 10.41 6.81
N PHE A 236 14.43 9.83 5.64
CA PHE A 236 14.47 8.37 5.45
C PHE A 236 15.85 7.81 5.77
N PHE A 237 16.91 8.38 5.21
CA PHE A 237 18.27 7.89 5.46
C PHE A 237 18.72 8.11 6.90
N ASP A 238 18.27 9.17 7.58
CA ASP A 238 18.57 9.43 9.00
C ASP A 238 17.79 8.53 9.97
N GLY A 239 16.84 7.73 9.48
CA GLY A 239 16.00 6.87 10.30
C GLY A 239 14.85 7.59 11.01
N SER A 240 14.63 8.87 10.72
CA SER A 240 13.53 9.69 11.25
C SER A 240 12.26 9.64 10.38
N GLY A 241 12.34 9.02 9.21
CA GLY A 241 11.23 8.83 8.27
C GLY A 241 10.39 7.55 8.46
N MET A 242 10.55 6.82 9.58
CA MET A 242 9.74 5.66 9.97
C MET A 242 8.83 5.96 11.16
#